data_AF-A0A3N5Y7N3-F1
#
_entry.id   AF-A0A3N5Y7N3-F1
#
_cell.length_a   1.000
_cell.length_b   1.000
_cell.length_c   1.000
_cell.angle_alpha   90.00
_cell.angle_beta   90.00
_cell.angle_gamma   90.00
#
_symmetry.space_group_name_H-M   'P 1'
#
loop_
_entity.id
_entity.type
_entity.pdbx_description
1 polymer ?
#
loop_
_entity_poly.entity_id
_entity_poly.type
_entity_poly.pdbx_seq_one_letter_code
_entity_poly.pdbx_strand_id
1 'polypeptide(L)'
;MAMKIKGAVLTSRKTFVEGNFGADAWSMVLRSLSAEDQKFYSGLLLAAGWYPFEYGDRLDKAIVQVLGRGNYTVFEAIGAQSAKDNLTKLHHNFLAPGDPQAFLAKTSLIYSFYYNSGRREYQPTGPNSGVMTTYDADTFSEADCYKIIGWHKEALEMCGAYDITIRHDICRAKGGPYCQYTLSWKI
;
A
#
# COMPACT_ATOMS: atom_id res chain seq x y z
N MET A 1 0.54 16.34 14.16
CA MET A 1 0.54 16.94 12.80
C MET A 1 -0.34 16.06 11.92
N ALA A 2 -1.06 16.57 10.93
CA ALA A 2 -1.84 15.71 10.04
C ALA A 2 -0.92 14.84 9.15
N MET A 3 -1.24 13.56 9.00
CA MET A 3 -0.47 12.62 8.18
C MET A 3 -0.51 13.03 6.71
N LYS A 4 0.63 12.91 6.04
CA LYS A 4 0.76 13.15 4.60
C LYS A 4 1.27 11.89 3.91
N ILE A 5 0.82 11.72 2.68
CA ILE A 5 1.22 10.64 1.79
C ILE A 5 1.92 11.19 0.55
N LYS A 6 2.85 10.42 -0.01
CA LYS A 6 3.48 10.75 -1.28
C LYS A 6 2.46 10.76 -2.42
N GLY A 7 2.61 11.70 -3.35
CA GLY A 7 1.81 11.73 -4.59
C GLY A 7 1.89 10.45 -5.39
N ALA A 8 3.03 9.74 -5.34
CA ALA A 8 3.22 8.44 -5.95
C ALA A 8 2.17 7.40 -5.48
N VAL A 9 1.72 7.52 -4.21
CA VAL A 9 0.64 6.68 -3.66
C VAL A 9 -0.66 7.01 -4.38
N LEU A 10 -0.99 8.28 -4.56
CA LEU A 10 -2.23 8.70 -5.23
C LEU A 10 -2.24 8.36 -6.72
N THR A 11 -1.16 8.64 -7.43
CA THR A 11 -1.06 8.36 -8.87
C THR A 11 -1.12 6.87 -9.18
N SER A 12 -0.61 6.00 -8.28
CA SER A 12 -0.70 4.56 -8.48
C SER A 12 -2.14 4.05 -8.49
N ARG A 13 -3.09 4.71 -7.79
CA ARG A 13 -4.51 4.34 -7.84
C ARG A 13 -5.08 4.59 -9.22
N LYS A 14 -4.81 5.77 -9.77
CA LYS A 14 -5.27 6.14 -11.10
C LYS A 14 -4.77 5.13 -12.13
N THR A 15 -3.47 4.88 -12.15
CA THR A 15 -2.85 3.89 -13.06
C THR A 15 -3.47 2.50 -12.90
N PHE A 16 -3.68 2.05 -11.67
CA PHE A 16 -4.32 0.75 -11.43
C PHE A 16 -5.76 0.71 -11.93
N VAL A 17 -6.57 1.72 -11.62
CA VAL A 17 -7.98 1.79 -12.01
C VAL A 17 -8.11 1.78 -13.53
N GLU A 18 -7.34 2.62 -14.22
CA GLU A 18 -7.36 2.69 -15.69
C GLU A 18 -6.88 1.37 -16.31
N GLY A 19 -5.80 0.78 -15.78
CA GLY A 19 -5.21 -0.45 -16.32
C GLY A 19 -6.05 -1.72 -16.09
N ASN A 20 -6.83 -1.79 -15.01
CA ASN A 20 -7.56 -3.01 -14.63
C ASN A 20 -9.07 -2.94 -14.91
N PHE A 21 -9.65 -1.74 -14.97
CA PHE A 21 -11.10 -1.55 -15.15
C PHE A 21 -11.44 -0.72 -16.40
N GLY A 22 -10.43 -0.30 -17.16
CA GLY A 22 -10.58 0.45 -18.40
C GLY A 22 -10.53 1.97 -18.19
N ALA A 23 -10.37 2.69 -19.31
CA ALA A 23 -10.14 4.14 -19.31
C ALA A 23 -11.27 4.95 -18.63
N ASP A 24 -12.51 4.48 -18.72
CA ASP A 24 -13.67 5.18 -18.15
C ASP A 24 -13.84 4.95 -16.64
N ALA A 25 -13.21 3.93 -16.07
CA ALA A 25 -13.36 3.56 -14.67
C ALA A 25 -12.87 4.66 -13.73
N TRP A 26 -11.79 5.36 -14.10
CA TRP A 26 -11.29 6.49 -13.32
C TRP A 26 -12.32 7.62 -13.25
N SER A 27 -12.95 7.95 -14.37
CA SER A 27 -14.03 8.93 -14.45
C SER A 27 -15.27 8.52 -13.66
N MET A 28 -15.58 7.22 -13.57
CA MET A 28 -16.66 6.71 -12.70
C MET A 28 -16.33 6.89 -11.22
N VAL A 29 -15.10 6.57 -10.80
CA VAL A 29 -14.63 6.77 -9.43
C VAL A 29 -14.67 8.25 -9.05
N LEU A 30 -14.13 9.14 -9.89
CA LEU A 30 -14.13 10.58 -9.61
C LEU A 30 -15.54 11.15 -9.45
N ARG A 31 -16.51 10.72 -10.27
CA ARG A 31 -17.91 11.18 -10.17
C ARG A 31 -18.60 10.78 -8.85
N SER A 32 -18.08 9.79 -8.13
CA SER A 32 -18.59 9.41 -6.81
C SER A 32 -18.01 10.25 -5.66
N LEU A 33 -16.95 11.03 -5.92
CA LEU A 33 -16.31 11.89 -4.94
C LEU A 33 -16.99 13.27 -4.84
N SER A 34 -16.68 14.01 -3.78
CA SER A 34 -17.12 15.40 -3.61
C SER A 34 -16.57 16.31 -4.72
N ALA A 35 -17.22 17.46 -4.95
CA ALA A 35 -16.74 18.44 -5.94
C ALA A 35 -15.33 18.97 -5.62
N GLU A 36 -14.99 19.06 -4.32
CA GLU A 36 -13.65 19.44 -3.86
C GLU A 36 -12.60 18.39 -4.27
N ASP A 37 -12.86 17.11 -3.97
CA ASP A 37 -11.96 16.02 -4.31
C ASP A 37 -11.83 15.85 -5.83
N GLN A 38 -12.93 15.98 -6.57
CA GLN A 38 -12.89 15.97 -8.04
C GLN A 38 -11.93 17.03 -8.57
N LYS A 39 -12.05 18.28 -8.08
CA LYS A 39 -11.15 19.37 -8.47
C LYS A 39 -9.69 19.08 -8.11
N PHE A 40 -9.45 18.49 -6.94
CA PHE A 40 -8.10 18.08 -6.52
C PHE A 40 -7.50 17.05 -7.49
N TYR A 41 -8.25 15.99 -7.83
CA TYR A 41 -7.77 14.92 -8.72
C TYR A 41 -7.74 15.29 -10.21
N SER A 42 -8.46 16.33 -10.62
CA SER A 42 -8.34 16.93 -11.96
C SER A 42 -7.11 17.84 -12.09
N GLY A 43 -6.47 18.22 -10.98
CA GLY A 43 -5.26 19.04 -10.98
C GLY A 43 -3.97 18.26 -11.24
N LEU A 44 -2.83 18.96 -11.24
CA LEU A 44 -1.52 18.36 -11.38
C LEU A 44 -1.10 17.64 -10.08
N LEU A 45 -0.97 16.32 -10.13
CA LEU A 45 -0.46 15.49 -9.04
C LEU A 45 0.98 15.08 -9.29
N LEU A 46 1.92 15.73 -8.61
CA LEU A 46 3.34 15.39 -8.65
C LEU A 46 3.64 14.17 -7.75
N ALA A 47 4.27 13.13 -8.31
CA ALA A 47 4.60 11.90 -7.59
C ALA A 47 5.48 12.14 -6.33
N ALA A 48 6.42 13.09 -6.41
CA ALA A 48 7.32 13.43 -5.30
C ALA A 48 6.67 14.32 -4.22
N GLY A 49 5.52 14.92 -4.50
CA GLY A 49 4.80 15.83 -3.59
C GLY A 49 4.22 15.12 -2.37
N TRP A 50 3.87 15.92 -1.34
CA TRP A 50 3.23 15.44 -0.11
C TRP A 50 1.81 16.01 -0.02
N TYR A 51 0.82 15.12 0.15
CA TYR A 51 -0.60 15.48 0.15
C TYR A 51 -1.27 14.98 1.44
N PRO A 52 -2.33 15.65 1.93
CA PRO A 52 -3.10 15.17 3.08
C PRO A 52 -3.58 13.73 2.87
N PHE A 53 -3.45 12.87 3.90
CA PHE A 53 -3.83 11.46 3.83
C PHE A 53 -5.31 11.27 3.46
N GLU A 54 -6.17 12.20 3.89
CA GLU A 54 -7.62 12.11 3.77
C GLU A 54 -8.08 12.10 2.30
N TYR A 55 -7.33 12.71 1.39
CA TYR A 55 -7.60 12.56 -0.05
C TYR A 55 -7.45 11.09 -0.47
N GLY A 56 -6.35 10.46 -0.08
CA GLY A 56 -6.11 9.04 -0.35
C GLY A 56 -7.16 8.13 0.26
N ASP A 57 -7.57 8.39 1.51
CA ASP A 57 -8.63 7.60 2.18
C ASP A 57 -9.98 7.71 1.46
N ARG A 58 -10.41 8.93 1.09
CA ARG A 58 -11.66 9.13 0.35
C ARG A 58 -11.62 8.48 -1.03
N LEU A 59 -10.49 8.60 -1.74
CA LEU A 59 -10.30 7.94 -3.03
C LEU A 59 -10.34 6.41 -2.90
N ASP A 60 -9.64 5.85 -1.91
CA ASP A 60 -9.58 4.41 -1.69
C ASP A 60 -11.01 3.87 -1.38
N LYS A 61 -11.80 4.58 -0.55
CA LYS A 61 -13.22 4.27 -0.30
C LYS A 61 -14.08 4.32 -1.57
N ALA A 62 -13.91 5.34 -2.40
CA ALA A 62 -14.63 5.45 -3.67
C ALA A 62 -14.30 4.30 -4.63
N ILE A 63 -13.04 3.87 -4.70
CA ILE A 63 -12.61 2.71 -5.50
C ILE A 63 -13.29 1.43 -5.01
N VAL A 64 -13.33 1.19 -3.69
CA VAL A 64 -14.04 0.01 -3.13
C VAL A 64 -15.52 0.03 -3.50
N GLN A 65 -16.17 1.18 -3.36
CA GLN A 65 -17.61 1.32 -3.61
C GLN A 65 -17.95 1.11 -5.08
N VAL A 66 -17.20 1.75 -5.98
CA VAL A 66 -17.51 1.77 -7.43
C VAL A 66 -17.01 0.51 -8.14
N LEU A 67 -15.81 0.02 -7.80
CA LEU A 67 -15.13 -1.04 -8.54
C LEU A 67 -14.96 -2.32 -7.72
N GLY A 68 -14.72 -2.19 -6.41
CA GLY A 68 -14.52 -3.32 -5.50
C GLY A 68 -15.80 -4.02 -5.05
N ARG A 69 -17.00 -3.51 -5.39
CA ARG A 69 -18.31 -4.01 -4.92
C ARG A 69 -18.37 -4.15 -3.39
N GLY A 70 -17.72 -3.24 -2.66
CA GLY A 70 -17.63 -3.30 -1.20
C GLY A 70 -16.50 -4.18 -0.65
N ASN A 71 -15.75 -4.88 -1.51
CA ASN A 71 -14.66 -5.75 -1.08
C ASN A 71 -13.29 -5.05 -1.17
N TYR A 72 -12.63 -4.95 -0.03
CA TYR A 72 -11.30 -4.35 0.10
C TYR A 72 -10.17 -5.20 -0.48
N THR A 73 -10.40 -6.48 -0.85
CA THR A 73 -9.35 -7.33 -1.48
C THR A 73 -8.83 -6.77 -2.80
N VAL A 74 -9.58 -5.90 -3.48
CA VAL A 74 -9.07 -5.15 -4.65
C VAL A 74 -7.78 -4.37 -4.32
N PHE A 75 -7.62 -3.96 -3.06
CA PHE A 75 -6.42 -3.25 -2.61
C PHE A 75 -5.19 -4.13 -2.52
N GLU A 76 -5.34 -5.45 -2.39
CA GLU A 76 -4.21 -6.37 -2.50
C GLU A 76 -3.63 -6.32 -3.92
N ALA A 77 -4.48 -6.37 -4.95
CA ALA A 77 -4.05 -6.20 -6.34
C ALA A 77 -3.46 -4.81 -6.62
N ILE A 78 -4.05 -3.75 -6.05
CA ILE A 78 -3.47 -2.39 -6.11
C ILE A 78 -2.07 -2.37 -5.50
N GLY A 79 -1.91 -2.99 -4.33
CA GLY A 79 -0.64 -3.10 -3.62
C GLY A 79 0.42 -3.79 -4.47
N ALA A 80 0.08 -4.94 -5.06
CA ALA A 80 0.99 -5.70 -5.91
C ALA A 80 1.41 -4.92 -7.16
N GLN A 81 0.46 -4.34 -7.90
CA GLN A 81 0.79 -3.51 -9.07
C GLN A 81 1.65 -2.29 -8.68
N SER A 82 1.31 -1.64 -7.56
CA SER A 82 2.10 -0.53 -7.03
C SER A 82 3.51 -0.96 -6.61
N ALA A 83 3.72 -2.19 -6.13
CA ALA A 83 5.05 -2.74 -5.89
C ALA A 83 5.80 -2.92 -7.21
N LYS A 84 5.18 -3.56 -8.22
CA LYS A 84 5.76 -3.68 -9.57
C LYS A 84 6.24 -2.35 -10.12
N ASP A 85 5.38 -1.35 -10.15
CA ASP A 85 5.69 -0.07 -10.78
C ASP A 85 6.82 0.69 -10.08
N ASN A 86 6.86 0.63 -8.75
CA ASN A 86 7.84 1.37 -7.97
C ASN A 86 9.17 0.63 -7.85
N LEU A 87 9.13 -0.68 -7.54
CA LEU A 87 10.31 -1.50 -7.26
C LEU A 87 11.06 -1.93 -8.51
N THR A 88 10.43 -1.94 -9.69
CA THR A 88 11.16 -2.16 -10.96
C THR A 88 11.78 -0.89 -11.53
N LYS A 89 11.47 0.29 -10.96
CA LYS A 89 11.89 1.60 -11.48
C LYS A 89 12.61 2.41 -10.41
N LEU A 90 11.94 3.42 -9.88
CA LEU A 90 12.55 4.45 -9.03
C LEU A 90 13.06 3.90 -7.69
N HIS A 91 12.45 2.84 -7.17
CA HIS A 91 12.71 2.33 -5.83
C HIS A 91 13.31 0.91 -5.83
N HIS A 92 13.97 0.51 -6.93
CA HIS A 92 14.61 -0.80 -7.05
C HIS A 92 15.64 -1.10 -5.95
N ASN A 93 16.28 -0.08 -5.39
CA ASN A 93 17.24 -0.21 -4.28
C ASN A 93 16.62 -0.78 -2.99
N PHE A 94 15.29 -0.76 -2.86
CA PHE A 94 14.62 -1.43 -1.75
C PHE A 94 14.66 -2.96 -1.88
N LEU A 95 14.68 -3.51 -3.10
CA LEU A 95 14.76 -4.96 -3.30
C LEU A 95 16.09 -5.53 -2.79
N ALA A 96 16.05 -6.82 -2.45
CA ALA A 96 17.23 -7.63 -2.18
C ALA A 96 17.05 -8.97 -2.91
N PRO A 97 17.38 -9.05 -4.23
CA PRO A 97 17.15 -10.25 -5.02
C PRO A 97 17.84 -11.47 -4.41
N GLY A 98 17.09 -12.57 -4.23
CA GLY A 98 17.56 -13.80 -3.60
C GLY A 98 17.59 -13.77 -2.06
N ASP A 99 17.28 -12.64 -1.43
CA ASP A 99 17.31 -12.50 0.03
C ASP A 99 16.07 -11.75 0.56
N PRO A 100 14.94 -12.46 0.72
CA PRO A 100 13.73 -11.89 1.32
C PRO A 100 13.93 -11.34 2.74
N GLN A 101 14.85 -11.89 3.54
CA GLN A 101 15.13 -11.39 4.88
C GLN A 101 15.81 -10.02 4.83
N ALA A 102 16.80 -9.85 3.95
CA ALA A 102 17.46 -8.56 3.74
C ALA A 102 16.49 -7.50 3.17
N PHE A 103 15.52 -7.90 2.35
CA PHE A 103 14.44 -7.01 1.93
C PHE A 103 13.57 -6.56 3.12
N LEU A 104 13.07 -7.51 3.92
CA LEU A 104 12.22 -7.19 5.08
C LEU A 104 12.96 -6.43 6.18
N ALA A 105 14.28 -6.59 6.30
CA ALA A 105 15.10 -5.77 7.19
C ALA A 105 15.04 -4.27 6.83
N LYS A 106 14.71 -3.90 5.59
CA LYS A 106 14.55 -2.51 5.14
C LYS A 106 13.15 -1.94 5.43
N THR A 107 12.24 -2.69 6.06
CA THR A 107 10.85 -2.27 6.29
C THR A 107 10.71 -0.88 6.92
N SER A 108 11.53 -0.53 7.92
CA SER A 108 11.46 0.80 8.56
C SER A 108 11.87 1.91 7.60
N LEU A 109 12.91 1.69 6.78
CA LEU A 109 13.35 2.63 5.76
C LEU A 109 12.24 2.85 4.71
N ILE A 110 11.70 1.75 4.17
CA ILE A 110 10.62 1.78 3.17
C ILE A 110 9.42 2.54 3.71
N TYR A 111 9.04 2.29 4.97
CA TYR A 111 7.91 2.98 5.59
C TYR A 111 8.12 4.49 5.65
N SER A 112 9.27 4.93 6.19
CA SER A 112 9.60 6.36 6.34
C SER A 112 9.71 7.10 5.01
N PHE A 113 9.96 6.38 3.90
CA PHE A 113 9.98 6.95 2.57
C PHE A 113 8.58 7.35 2.07
N TYR A 114 7.57 6.52 2.33
CA TYR A 114 6.21 6.73 1.84
C TYR A 114 5.31 7.50 2.80
N TYR A 115 5.62 7.48 4.09
CA TYR A 115 4.79 8.01 5.17
C TYR A 115 5.60 8.90 6.09
N ASN A 116 4.99 9.98 6.59
CA ASN A 116 5.65 10.97 7.45
C ASN A 116 5.29 10.85 8.94
N SER A 117 4.49 9.86 9.31
CA SER A 117 3.99 9.60 10.67
C SER A 117 3.95 8.09 10.90
N GLY A 118 4.13 7.67 12.15
CA GLY A 118 4.25 6.27 12.54
C GLY A 118 5.61 5.64 12.24
N ARG A 119 5.70 4.34 12.50
CA ARG A 119 6.84 3.50 12.13
C ARG A 119 6.38 2.10 11.77
N ARG A 120 7.21 1.39 11.01
CA ARG A 120 7.01 -0.03 10.74
C ARG A 120 8.27 -0.80 11.04
N GLU A 121 8.12 -1.84 11.84
CA GLU A 121 9.20 -2.68 12.30
C GLU A 121 9.04 -4.08 11.72
N TYR A 122 10.16 -4.77 11.53
CA TYR A 122 10.20 -6.16 11.11
C TYR A 122 11.05 -6.94 12.10
N GLN A 123 10.53 -8.10 12.52
CA GLN A 123 11.20 -9.04 13.40
C GLN A 123 11.21 -10.43 12.74
N PRO A 124 12.38 -10.99 12.39
CA PRO A 124 12.45 -12.36 11.89
C PRO A 124 12.01 -13.35 12.99
N THR A 125 11.26 -14.38 12.58
CA THR A 125 10.85 -15.51 13.43
C THR A 125 11.44 -16.84 12.98
N GLY A 126 12.18 -16.83 11.87
CA GLY A 126 12.89 -17.97 11.29
C GLY A 126 13.51 -17.60 9.94
N PRO A 127 14.16 -18.53 9.23
CA PRO A 127 14.78 -18.25 7.93
C PRO A 127 13.79 -17.76 6.87
N ASN A 128 12.55 -18.27 6.89
CA ASN A 128 11.51 -17.94 5.92
C ASN A 128 10.22 -17.44 6.58
N SER A 129 10.35 -16.77 7.72
CA SER A 129 9.22 -16.18 8.44
C SER A 129 9.62 -14.96 9.26
N GLY A 130 8.63 -14.10 9.50
CA GLY A 130 8.79 -12.96 10.39
C GLY A 130 7.47 -12.26 10.68
N VAL A 131 7.54 -11.24 11.53
CA VAL A 131 6.40 -10.41 11.92
C VAL A 131 6.71 -8.97 11.59
N MET A 132 5.79 -8.32 10.90
CA MET A 132 5.86 -6.91 10.56
C MET A 132 4.77 -6.15 11.33
N THR A 133 5.14 -5.09 12.05
CA THR A 133 4.18 -4.32 12.86
C THR A 133 4.26 -2.83 12.56
N THR A 134 3.11 -2.19 12.39
CA THR A 134 2.99 -0.73 12.19
C THR A 134 2.43 -0.08 13.46
N TYR A 135 3.19 0.87 14.01
CA TYR A 135 2.84 1.62 15.21
C TYR A 135 2.66 3.11 14.90
N ASP A 136 1.87 3.78 15.73
CA ASP A 136 1.81 5.25 15.85
C ASP A 136 1.57 6.05 14.56
N ALA A 137 1.01 5.42 13.52
CA ALA A 137 0.55 6.16 12.34
C ALA A 137 -0.69 6.98 12.72
N ASP A 138 -0.73 8.27 12.42
CA ASP A 138 -1.88 9.10 12.83
C ASP A 138 -3.19 8.67 12.15
N THR A 139 -3.10 8.07 10.96
CA THR A 139 -4.25 7.59 10.18
C THR A 139 -4.05 6.16 9.69
N PHE A 140 -5.15 5.41 9.59
CA PHE A 140 -5.18 4.01 9.16
C PHE A 140 -6.52 3.67 8.52
N SER A 141 -6.53 2.72 7.59
CA SER A 141 -7.76 2.19 6.99
C SER A 141 -7.61 0.70 6.63
N GLU A 142 -8.73 -0.01 6.46
CA GLU A 142 -8.69 -1.40 5.98
C GLU A 142 -8.08 -1.50 4.58
N ALA A 143 -8.39 -0.54 3.70
CA ALA A 143 -7.80 -0.46 2.37
C ALA A 143 -6.26 -0.38 2.42
N ASP A 144 -5.71 0.43 3.33
CA ASP A 144 -4.26 0.52 3.50
C ASP A 144 -3.68 -0.82 3.98
N CYS A 145 -4.37 -1.53 4.87
CA CYS A 145 -3.93 -2.82 5.36
C CYS A 145 -3.85 -3.88 4.24
N TYR A 146 -4.85 -3.95 3.35
CA TYR A 146 -4.82 -4.88 2.21
C TYR A 146 -3.76 -4.51 1.17
N LYS A 147 -3.54 -3.22 0.95
CA LYS A 147 -2.45 -2.73 0.08
C LYS A 147 -1.08 -3.17 0.59
N ILE A 148 -0.85 -3.08 1.90
CA ILE A 148 0.41 -3.51 2.52
C ILE A 148 0.65 -5.01 2.27
N ILE A 149 -0.39 -5.84 2.38
CA ILE A 149 -0.31 -7.27 2.09
C ILE A 149 0.13 -7.49 0.63
N GLY A 150 -0.59 -6.92 -0.32
CA GLY A 150 -0.28 -7.12 -1.74
C GLY A 150 1.09 -6.59 -2.15
N TRP A 151 1.48 -5.43 -1.62
CA TRP A 151 2.77 -4.82 -1.91
C TRP A 151 3.93 -5.67 -1.41
N HIS A 152 3.84 -6.22 -0.18
CA HIS A 152 4.91 -7.07 0.36
C HIS A 152 4.94 -8.46 -0.27
N LYS A 153 3.80 -9.05 -0.63
CA LYS A 153 3.76 -10.30 -1.39
C LYS A 153 4.55 -10.16 -2.69
N GLU A 154 4.21 -9.16 -3.50
CA GLU A 154 4.90 -8.91 -4.77
C GLU A 154 6.40 -8.65 -4.57
N ALA A 155 6.77 -7.83 -3.59
CA ALA A 155 8.17 -7.52 -3.33
C ALA A 155 8.97 -8.76 -2.87
N LEU A 156 8.34 -9.67 -2.11
CA LEU A 156 8.94 -10.95 -1.71
C LEU A 156 9.13 -11.87 -2.91
N GLU A 157 8.16 -11.93 -3.83
CA GLU A 157 8.30 -12.68 -5.09
C GLU A 157 9.47 -12.15 -5.92
N MET A 158 9.60 -10.82 -6.04
CA MET A 158 10.74 -10.17 -6.70
C MET A 158 12.08 -10.45 -6.01
N CYS A 159 12.07 -10.80 -4.71
CA CYS A 159 13.25 -11.24 -3.97
C CYS A 159 13.49 -12.75 -4.05
N GLY A 160 12.73 -13.48 -4.88
CA GLY A 160 12.91 -14.91 -5.12
C GLY A 160 12.07 -15.83 -4.22
N ALA A 161 11.19 -15.27 -3.38
CA ALA A 161 10.29 -16.08 -2.57
C ALA A 161 9.11 -16.62 -3.39
N TYR A 162 8.55 -17.77 -2.98
CA TYR A 162 7.27 -18.28 -3.47
C TYR A 162 6.44 -18.86 -2.32
N ASP A 163 5.19 -19.26 -2.59
CA ASP A 163 4.25 -19.77 -1.60
C ASP A 163 4.10 -18.82 -0.38
N ILE A 164 3.93 -17.53 -0.68
CA ILE A 164 3.97 -16.45 0.30
C ILE A 164 2.62 -16.32 0.99
N THR A 165 2.64 -16.43 2.31
CA THR A 165 1.49 -16.17 3.17
C THR A 165 1.76 -14.92 4.01
N ILE A 166 0.80 -14.00 4.00
CA ILE A 166 0.78 -12.85 4.90
C ILE A 166 -0.59 -12.82 5.59
N ARG A 167 -0.60 -13.03 6.90
CA ARG A 167 -1.81 -12.98 7.73
C ARG A 167 -1.82 -11.68 8.51
N HIS A 168 -2.93 -10.96 8.47
CA HIS A 168 -3.12 -9.73 9.23
C HIS A 168 -3.78 -10.06 10.57
N ASP A 169 -2.98 -10.18 11.62
CA ASP A 169 -3.38 -10.70 12.92
C ASP A 169 -4.10 -9.68 13.79
N ILE A 170 -3.59 -8.44 13.80
CA ILE A 170 -4.10 -7.33 14.61
C ILE A 170 -4.27 -6.14 13.68
N CYS A 171 -5.42 -5.48 13.73
CA CYS A 171 -5.78 -4.40 12.81
C CYS A 171 -6.32 -3.18 13.57
N ARG A 172 -5.71 -2.01 13.40
CA ARG A 172 -6.21 -0.75 13.98
C ARG A 172 -7.58 -0.35 13.46
N ALA A 173 -7.83 -0.57 12.17
CA ALA A 173 -9.13 -0.29 11.57
C ALA A 173 -10.26 -1.17 12.16
N LYS A 174 -9.90 -2.28 12.84
CA LYS A 174 -10.82 -3.18 13.54
C LYS A 174 -10.70 -3.07 15.07
N GLY A 175 -10.15 -1.96 15.59
CA GLY A 175 -10.04 -1.68 17.03
C GLY A 175 -8.76 -2.18 17.71
N GLY A 176 -7.81 -2.74 16.96
CA GLY A 176 -6.51 -3.14 17.50
C GLY A 176 -5.61 -1.93 17.85
N PRO A 177 -4.61 -2.10 18.74
CA PRO A 177 -3.69 -1.04 19.13
C PRO A 177 -2.65 -0.71 18.03
N TYR A 178 -2.36 -1.66 17.15
CA TYR A 178 -1.40 -1.56 16.04
C TYR A 178 -1.83 -2.47 14.87
N CYS A 179 -1.19 -2.35 13.71
CA CYS A 179 -1.41 -3.29 12.60
C CYS A 179 -0.26 -4.28 12.54
N GLN A 180 -0.52 -5.58 12.71
CA GLN A 180 0.48 -6.64 12.74
C GLN A 180 0.22 -7.68 11.64
N TYR A 181 1.28 -8.04 10.93
CA TYR A 181 1.27 -9.00 9.84
C TYR A 181 2.28 -10.11 10.11
N THR A 182 1.84 -11.35 10.19
CA THR A 182 2.73 -12.52 10.19
C THR A 182 2.99 -12.95 8.75
N LEU A 183 4.27 -13.08 8.39
CA LEU A 183 4.75 -13.44 7.07
C LEU A 183 5.44 -14.82 7.10
N SER A 184 5.20 -15.63 6.08
CA SER A 184 5.96 -16.84 5.80
C SER A 184 6.06 -17.10 4.30
N TRP A 185 7.15 -17.73 3.86
CA TRP A 185 7.38 -18.02 2.44
C TRP A 185 8.28 -19.26 2.26
N LYS A 186 8.54 -19.62 0.99
CA LYS A 186 9.54 -20.61 0.55
C LYS A 186 10.56 -19.96 -0.38
N ILE A 187 11.70 -20.62 -0.58
CA ILE A 187 12.83 -20.24 -1.46
C ILE A 187 13.10 -21.39 -2.42
#